data_AF-A0AAD4EEF4-F1
#
_entry.id   AF-A0AAD4EEF4-F1
#
_cell.length_a   1.000
_cell.length_b   1.000
_cell.length_c   1.000
_cell.angle_alpha   90.00
_cell.angle_beta   90.00
_cell.angle_gamma   90.00
#
_symmetry.space_group_name_H-M   'P 1'
#
loop_
_entity.id
_entity.type
_entity.pdbx_description
1 polymer ?
#
loop_
_entity_poly.entity_id
_entity_poly.type
_entity_poly.pdbx_seq_one_letter_code
_entity_poly.pdbx_strand_id
1 'polypeptide(L)'
;MWLAVPGDQLKIIDCVIQMLYNASLMINDIEDDVQLIYGVPQTINTANYVYFLDYKELAKLRRQCEDGDVGMEIMWQDLLQCPMMEEYTYMVNNKTGGGFRVFVRLMMALAAKNLEVNFIPLVNIIGVYFQISDDYMNLQSTEYNDHKGFAEDLTGGKFSFPIVYRVHVDDQSVLQKCPTTPTLKHYTIIYRWTKTKLFDYMLMVMQNLKQQLPSYTKDPKVQVVKDENLTWEQFNESAPHMVTFMKDNDWPDDRVNMHIAFWSTLQNHRWHHDFDTHKQSTLLLYQAQQCKCWHLTIGSSNSWSIAKINQDLLNEARETIFNQFRMQILSSQNRT
;
A
#
# COMPACT_ATOMS: atom_id res chain seq x y z
N MET A 1 14.94 -10.62 -5.64
CA MET A 1 13.49 -10.93 -5.57
C MET A 1 13.29 -12.19 -4.71
N TRP A 2 12.33 -12.21 -3.78
CA TRP A 2 12.22 -13.19 -2.67
C TRP A 2 11.95 -14.64 -3.12
N LEU A 3 10.96 -14.85 -4.00
CA LEU A 3 10.56 -16.19 -4.49
C LEU A 3 11.31 -16.62 -5.78
N ALA A 4 12.02 -15.70 -6.42
CA ALA A 4 12.80 -15.92 -7.65
C ALA A 4 12.02 -16.68 -8.76
N VAL A 5 10.76 -16.29 -8.98
CA VAL A 5 9.92 -16.83 -10.05
C VAL A 5 10.52 -16.47 -11.42
N PRO A 6 10.58 -17.41 -12.40
CA PRO A 6 11.03 -17.12 -13.76
C PRO A 6 10.25 -15.96 -14.42
N GLY A 7 10.96 -15.08 -15.13
CA GLY A 7 10.37 -13.85 -15.65
C GLY A 7 9.28 -14.06 -16.72
N ASP A 8 9.36 -15.13 -17.51
CA ASP A 8 8.32 -15.55 -18.46
C ASP A 8 7.04 -15.99 -17.75
N GLN A 9 7.16 -16.74 -16.66
CA GLN A 9 6.03 -17.18 -15.84
C GLN A 9 5.42 -16.03 -15.03
N LEU A 10 6.26 -15.12 -14.52
CA LEU A 10 5.80 -13.94 -13.79
C LEU A 10 4.94 -13.02 -14.65
N LYS A 11 5.28 -12.86 -15.95
CA LYS A 11 4.45 -12.09 -16.89
C LYS A 11 3.07 -12.69 -17.10
N ILE A 12 2.96 -14.02 -17.11
CA ILE A 12 1.67 -14.70 -17.21
C ILE A 12 0.86 -14.47 -15.94
N ILE A 13 1.50 -14.57 -14.77
CA ILE A 13 0.86 -14.29 -13.47
C ILE A 13 0.34 -12.84 -13.40
N ASP A 14 1.15 -11.86 -13.82
CA ASP A 14 0.76 -10.44 -13.83
C ASP A 14 -0.44 -10.18 -14.75
N CYS A 15 -0.43 -10.77 -15.96
CA CYS A 15 -1.53 -10.67 -16.91
C CYS A 15 -2.85 -11.22 -16.33
N VAL A 16 -2.79 -12.40 -15.71
CA VAL A 16 -3.94 -13.05 -15.04
C VAL A 16 -4.51 -12.16 -13.92
N ILE A 17 -3.64 -11.58 -13.10
CA ILE A 17 -4.10 -10.77 -11.96
C ILE A 17 -4.76 -9.48 -12.42
N GLN A 18 -4.19 -8.81 -13.42
CA GLN A 18 -4.79 -7.59 -13.95
C GLN A 18 -6.17 -7.88 -14.54
N MET A 19 -6.32 -9.00 -15.24
CA MET A 19 -7.61 -9.42 -15.79
C MET A 19 -8.64 -9.75 -14.69
N LEU A 20 -8.27 -10.54 -13.67
CA LEU A 20 -9.15 -10.81 -12.51
C LEU A 20 -9.55 -9.55 -11.77
N TYR A 21 -8.59 -8.66 -11.50
CA TYR A 21 -8.81 -7.41 -10.80
C TYR A 21 -9.78 -6.50 -11.56
N ASN A 22 -9.57 -6.33 -12.87
CA ASN A 22 -10.45 -5.49 -13.67
C ASN A 22 -11.85 -6.11 -13.82
N ALA A 23 -11.96 -7.43 -14.00
CA ALA A 23 -13.25 -8.11 -14.07
C ALA A 23 -14.02 -8.02 -12.74
N SER A 24 -13.34 -8.16 -11.60
CA SER A 24 -13.99 -8.06 -10.29
C SER A 24 -14.45 -6.64 -9.98
N LEU A 25 -13.69 -5.61 -10.38
CA LEU A 25 -14.14 -4.21 -10.30
C LEU A 25 -15.41 -3.97 -11.11
N MET A 26 -15.49 -4.49 -12.35
CA MET A 26 -16.68 -4.35 -13.18
C MET A 26 -17.93 -4.97 -12.55
N ILE A 27 -17.79 -6.13 -11.87
CA ILE A 27 -18.88 -6.75 -11.12
C ILE A 27 -19.21 -5.92 -9.87
N ASN A 28 -18.21 -5.46 -9.13
CA ASN A 28 -18.41 -4.64 -7.94
C ASN A 28 -19.15 -3.32 -8.26
N ASP A 29 -18.83 -2.67 -9.38
CA ASP A 29 -19.52 -1.45 -9.83
C ASP A 29 -21.00 -1.69 -10.15
N ILE A 30 -21.37 -2.91 -10.61
CA ILE A 30 -22.78 -3.31 -10.77
C ILE A 30 -23.44 -3.50 -9.39
N GLU A 31 -22.78 -4.19 -8.47
CA GLU A 31 -23.28 -4.46 -7.12
C GLU A 31 -23.49 -3.17 -6.30
N ASP A 32 -22.62 -2.18 -6.51
CA ASP A 32 -22.67 -0.87 -5.84
C ASP A 32 -23.63 0.12 -6.55
N ASP A 33 -24.39 -0.33 -7.55
CA ASP A 33 -25.37 0.47 -8.32
C ASP A 33 -24.75 1.74 -8.96
N VAL A 34 -23.49 1.63 -9.38
CA VAL A 34 -22.75 2.72 -10.05
C VAL A 34 -23.29 2.90 -11.47
N GLN A 35 -23.29 4.13 -11.98
CA GLN A 35 -23.76 4.42 -13.34
C GLN A 35 -22.81 3.87 -14.42
N LEU A 36 -23.25 2.86 -15.16
CA LEU A 36 -22.47 2.17 -16.18
C LEU A 36 -22.75 2.72 -17.60
N ILE A 37 -21.70 3.10 -18.32
CA ILE A 37 -21.79 3.63 -19.70
C ILE A 37 -22.43 2.63 -20.67
N TYR A 38 -22.10 1.35 -20.52
CA TYR A 38 -22.54 0.27 -21.41
C TYR A 38 -23.75 -0.53 -20.88
N GLY A 39 -24.24 -0.14 -19.70
CA GLY A 39 -25.33 -0.82 -19.01
C GLY A 39 -24.94 -2.18 -18.39
N VAL A 40 -25.72 -2.59 -17.39
CA VAL A 40 -25.50 -3.82 -16.60
C VAL A 40 -25.29 -5.07 -17.47
N PRO A 41 -26.13 -5.37 -18.50
CA PRO A 41 -26.00 -6.62 -19.24
C PRO A 41 -24.66 -6.76 -19.99
N GLN A 42 -24.13 -5.67 -20.56
CA GLN A 42 -22.87 -5.70 -21.30
C GLN A 42 -21.67 -5.79 -20.34
N THR A 43 -21.73 -5.12 -19.19
CA THR A 43 -20.71 -5.18 -18.15
C THR A 43 -20.60 -6.59 -17.57
N ILE A 44 -21.71 -7.25 -17.24
CA ILE A 44 -21.73 -8.66 -16.78
C ILE A 44 -21.12 -9.59 -17.83
N ASN A 45 -21.55 -9.47 -19.09
CA ASN A 45 -21.07 -10.33 -20.15
C ASN A 45 -19.56 -10.17 -20.38
N THR A 46 -19.06 -8.93 -20.32
CA THR A 46 -17.64 -8.63 -20.50
C THR A 46 -16.79 -9.14 -19.34
N ALA A 47 -17.21 -8.90 -18.10
CA ALA A 47 -16.50 -9.40 -16.92
C ALA A 47 -16.42 -10.93 -16.91
N ASN A 48 -17.53 -11.61 -17.21
CA ASN A 48 -17.53 -13.07 -17.33
C ASN A 48 -16.65 -13.60 -18.46
N TYR A 49 -16.66 -12.92 -19.62
CA TYR A 49 -15.74 -13.26 -20.71
C TYR A 49 -14.27 -13.11 -20.31
N VAL A 50 -13.93 -12.06 -19.57
CA VAL A 50 -12.58 -11.85 -19.04
C VAL A 50 -12.19 -12.97 -18.08
N TYR A 51 -13.08 -13.44 -17.18
CA TYR A 51 -12.81 -14.62 -16.34
C TYR A 51 -12.46 -15.88 -17.16
N PHE A 52 -13.14 -16.11 -18.29
CA PHE A 52 -12.81 -17.25 -19.17
C PHE A 52 -11.46 -17.08 -19.91
N LEU A 53 -11.14 -15.86 -20.33
CA LEU A 53 -9.82 -15.56 -20.90
C LEU A 53 -8.72 -15.80 -19.86
N ASP A 54 -9.01 -15.47 -18.61
CA ASP A 54 -8.10 -15.61 -17.50
C ASP A 54 -7.74 -17.07 -17.23
N TYR A 55 -8.76 -17.93 -17.24
CA TYR A 55 -8.58 -19.39 -17.19
C TYR A 55 -7.72 -19.93 -18.33
N LYS A 56 -7.89 -19.39 -19.55
CA LYS A 56 -7.08 -19.76 -20.72
C LYS A 56 -5.62 -19.32 -20.57
N GLU A 57 -5.39 -18.16 -19.96
CA GLU A 57 -4.05 -17.64 -19.70
C GLU A 57 -3.34 -18.46 -18.61
N LEU A 58 -4.05 -18.79 -17.52
CA LEU A 58 -3.60 -19.70 -16.47
C LEU A 58 -3.26 -21.09 -17.01
N ALA A 59 -4.00 -21.60 -18.00
CA ALA A 59 -3.72 -22.89 -18.61
C ALA A 59 -2.32 -22.96 -19.26
N LYS A 60 -1.70 -21.83 -19.60
CA LYS A 60 -0.32 -21.78 -20.11
C LYS A 60 0.73 -22.11 -19.04
N LEU A 61 0.40 -21.91 -17.76
CA LEU A 61 1.22 -22.33 -16.63
C LEU A 61 1.05 -23.84 -16.32
N ARG A 62 0.06 -24.50 -16.94
CA ARG A 62 -0.31 -25.89 -16.66
C ARG A 62 0.64 -26.87 -17.34
N ARG A 63 1.81 -27.03 -16.74
CA ARG A 63 2.55 -28.30 -16.71
C ARG A 63 2.74 -28.88 -15.30
N GLN A 64 2.27 -28.23 -14.22
CA GLN A 64 2.59 -28.68 -12.85
C GLN A 64 1.52 -28.48 -11.74
N CYS A 65 0.23 -28.30 -12.03
CA CYS A 65 -0.78 -28.30 -10.94
C CYS A 65 -2.09 -29.02 -11.32
N GLU A 66 -2.41 -30.05 -10.54
CA GLU A 66 -3.74 -30.63 -10.36
C GLU A 66 -4.39 -30.00 -9.11
N ASP A 67 -5.70 -29.75 -9.21
CA ASP A 67 -6.68 -29.31 -8.18
C ASP A 67 -6.49 -27.92 -7.52
N GLY A 68 -7.51 -27.10 -7.22
CA GLY A 68 -8.97 -27.21 -7.35
C GLY A 68 -9.67 -25.91 -6.85
N ASP A 69 -10.89 -25.71 -7.36
CA ASP A 69 -12.08 -24.99 -6.86
C ASP A 69 -12.03 -23.50 -6.41
N VAL A 70 -12.82 -22.65 -7.08
CA VAL A 70 -13.15 -21.26 -6.72
C VAL A 70 -14.63 -21.02 -6.97
N GLY A 71 -15.45 -20.92 -5.92
CA GLY A 71 -16.88 -20.59 -6.07
C GLY A 71 -17.68 -20.63 -4.77
N MET A 72 -17.58 -19.59 -3.93
CA MET A 72 -18.38 -19.47 -2.70
C MET A 72 -18.92 -18.04 -2.42
N GLU A 73 -18.77 -17.09 -3.34
CA GLU A 73 -19.17 -15.68 -3.11
C GLU A 73 -20.68 -15.43 -3.35
N ILE A 74 -21.34 -16.24 -4.18
CA ILE A 74 -22.71 -15.97 -4.67
C ILE A 74 -23.81 -16.27 -3.63
N MET A 75 -23.51 -16.90 -2.49
CA MET A 75 -24.58 -17.42 -1.60
C MET A 75 -25.02 -16.46 -0.48
N TRP A 76 -24.32 -15.35 -0.24
CA TRP A 76 -24.51 -14.57 1.01
C TRP A 76 -25.17 -13.20 0.84
N GLN A 77 -25.41 -12.74 -0.38
CA GLN A 77 -26.07 -11.44 -0.62
C GLN A 77 -27.59 -11.46 -0.38
N ASP A 78 -28.24 -12.63 -0.37
CA ASP A 78 -29.70 -12.74 -0.31
C ASP A 78 -30.32 -12.82 1.10
N LEU A 79 -29.52 -12.84 2.19
CA LEU A 79 -30.04 -13.20 3.53
C LEU A 79 -30.04 -12.10 4.59
N LEU A 80 -29.56 -10.88 4.31
CA LEU A 80 -29.63 -9.70 5.21
C LEU A 80 -29.20 -9.97 6.68
N GLN A 81 -28.26 -10.90 6.92
CA GLN A 81 -27.72 -11.19 8.26
C GLN A 81 -26.32 -10.56 8.44
N CYS A 82 -26.14 -9.79 9.52
CA CYS A 82 -24.89 -9.12 9.86
C CYS A 82 -23.87 -10.13 10.42
N PRO A 83 -22.64 -10.24 9.85
CA PRO A 83 -21.62 -11.18 10.33
C PRO A 83 -20.96 -10.71 11.65
N MET A 84 -20.43 -11.66 12.42
CA MET A 84 -19.54 -11.40 13.56
C MET A 84 -18.16 -10.90 13.10
N MET A 85 -17.35 -10.32 13.99
CA MET A 85 -16.04 -9.74 13.64
C MET A 85 -15.05 -10.76 13.05
N GLU A 86 -15.11 -12.02 13.50
CA GLU A 86 -14.33 -13.12 12.92
C GLU A 86 -14.80 -13.48 11.49
N GLU A 87 -16.11 -13.40 11.23
CA GLU A 87 -16.74 -13.68 9.94
C GLU A 87 -16.52 -12.53 8.93
N TYR A 88 -16.46 -11.28 9.41
CA TYR A 88 -15.99 -10.13 8.63
C TYR A 88 -14.53 -10.31 8.18
N THR A 89 -13.66 -10.72 9.10
CA THR A 89 -12.24 -10.99 8.79
C THR A 89 -12.11 -12.13 7.78
N TYR A 90 -12.97 -13.15 7.87
CA TYR A 90 -13.06 -14.23 6.90
C TYR A 90 -13.55 -13.76 5.51
N MET A 91 -14.59 -12.91 5.47
CA MET A 91 -15.15 -12.33 4.24
C MET A 91 -14.14 -11.42 3.53
N VAL A 92 -13.50 -10.49 4.26
CA VAL A 92 -12.47 -9.60 3.72
C VAL A 92 -11.26 -10.38 3.21
N ASN A 93 -10.89 -11.44 3.92
CA ASN A 93 -9.88 -12.35 3.42
C ASN A 93 -10.33 -12.98 2.10
N ASN A 94 -11.58 -13.39 1.92
CA ASN A 94 -12.04 -14.02 0.67
C ASN A 94 -12.27 -13.05 -0.50
N LYS A 95 -12.75 -11.83 -0.26
CA LYS A 95 -12.98 -10.81 -1.30
C LYS A 95 -11.67 -10.08 -1.68
N THR A 96 -11.06 -9.37 -0.73
CA THR A 96 -9.86 -8.54 -0.98
C THR A 96 -8.57 -9.33 -0.84
N GLY A 97 -8.49 -10.24 0.15
CA GLY A 97 -7.36 -11.16 0.29
C GLY A 97 -7.33 -12.30 -0.75
N GLY A 98 -8.45 -12.57 -1.44
CA GLY A 98 -8.59 -13.65 -2.40
C GLY A 98 -7.66 -13.48 -3.60
N GLY A 99 -7.70 -12.30 -4.23
CA GLY A 99 -6.79 -11.96 -5.34
C GLY A 99 -5.32 -11.99 -4.93
N PHE A 100 -4.97 -11.42 -3.78
CA PHE A 100 -3.59 -11.49 -3.26
C PHE A 100 -3.16 -12.93 -2.96
N ARG A 101 -4.07 -13.79 -2.47
CA ARG A 101 -3.75 -15.21 -2.21
C ARG A 101 -3.56 -15.98 -3.51
N VAL A 102 -4.37 -15.76 -4.54
CA VAL A 102 -4.19 -16.38 -5.86
C VAL A 102 -2.82 -16.00 -6.40
N PHE A 103 -2.45 -14.72 -6.37
CA PHE A 103 -1.14 -14.24 -6.78
C PHE A 103 0.00 -14.95 -6.05
N VAL A 104 -0.02 -14.90 -4.72
CA VAL A 104 1.08 -15.42 -3.91
C VAL A 104 1.15 -16.95 -3.97
N ARG A 105 0.03 -17.65 -4.10
CA ARG A 105 0.02 -19.11 -4.34
C ARG A 105 0.63 -19.47 -5.69
N LEU A 106 0.30 -18.76 -6.77
CA LEU A 106 0.91 -18.97 -8.08
C LEU A 106 2.41 -18.69 -8.05
N MET A 107 2.83 -17.59 -7.41
CA MET A 107 4.24 -17.28 -7.24
C MET A 107 4.98 -18.30 -6.38
N MET A 108 4.37 -18.78 -5.28
CA MET A 108 4.97 -19.80 -4.41
C MET A 108 5.07 -21.16 -5.12
N ALA A 109 4.08 -21.54 -5.92
CA ALA A 109 4.09 -22.77 -6.70
C ALA A 109 5.18 -22.79 -7.78
N LEU A 110 5.53 -21.60 -8.31
CA LEU A 110 6.56 -21.41 -9.33
C LEU A 110 7.87 -20.85 -8.76
N ALA A 111 8.03 -20.86 -7.44
CA ALA A 111 9.18 -20.28 -6.79
C ALA A 111 10.44 -21.12 -7.03
N ALA A 112 11.58 -20.46 -7.24
CA ALA A 112 12.90 -21.11 -7.29
C ALA A 112 13.68 -20.95 -5.98
N LYS A 113 13.18 -20.13 -5.03
CA LYS A 113 13.78 -19.85 -3.73
C LYS A 113 12.72 -19.75 -2.64
N ASN A 114 13.10 -20.06 -1.40
CA ASN A 114 12.25 -19.92 -0.21
C ASN A 114 10.94 -20.73 -0.26
N LEU A 115 11.01 -21.96 -0.82
CA LEU A 115 9.89 -22.89 -1.00
C LEU A 115 9.13 -23.22 0.29
N GLU A 116 9.84 -23.23 1.41
CA GLU A 116 9.29 -23.57 2.74
C GLU A 116 8.52 -22.42 3.40
N VAL A 117 8.61 -21.20 2.85
CA VAL A 117 8.02 -20.01 3.48
C VAL A 117 6.59 -19.84 3.01
N ASN A 118 5.64 -19.95 3.94
CA ASN A 118 4.24 -19.68 3.68
C ASN A 118 3.93 -18.18 3.84
N PHE A 119 3.72 -17.48 2.71
CA PHE A 119 3.39 -16.05 2.69
C PHE A 119 1.89 -15.76 2.87
N ILE A 120 1.02 -16.78 2.94
CA ILE A 120 -0.43 -16.60 3.06
C ILE A 120 -0.84 -15.82 4.33
N PRO A 121 -0.27 -16.07 5.52
CA PRO A 121 -0.60 -15.27 6.71
C PRO A 121 -0.27 -13.78 6.54
N LEU A 122 0.86 -13.46 5.89
CA LEU A 122 1.25 -12.08 5.58
C LEU A 122 0.24 -11.42 4.63
N VAL A 123 -0.13 -12.13 3.56
CA VAL A 123 -1.11 -11.66 2.58
C VAL A 123 -2.47 -11.39 3.22
N ASN A 124 -2.91 -12.24 4.15
CA ASN A 124 -4.16 -12.03 4.87
C ASN A 124 -4.12 -10.75 5.72
N ILE A 125 -3.02 -10.49 6.43
CA ILE A 125 -2.85 -9.25 7.20
C ILE A 125 -2.88 -8.03 6.26
N ILE A 126 -2.21 -8.10 5.11
CA ILE A 126 -2.22 -7.05 4.08
C ILE A 126 -3.64 -6.81 3.57
N GLY A 127 -4.38 -7.87 3.23
CA GLY A 127 -5.76 -7.76 2.73
C GLY A 127 -6.70 -7.09 3.74
N VAL A 128 -6.63 -7.50 5.00
CA VAL A 128 -7.43 -6.87 6.09
C VAL A 128 -7.02 -5.40 6.29
N TYR A 129 -5.73 -5.10 6.28
CA TYR A 129 -5.24 -3.73 6.40
C TYR A 129 -5.74 -2.83 5.27
N PHE A 130 -5.67 -3.32 4.02
CA PHE A 130 -6.15 -2.58 2.85
C PHE A 130 -7.65 -2.30 2.93
N GLN A 131 -8.46 -3.29 3.31
CA GLN A 131 -9.90 -3.08 3.41
C GLN A 131 -10.28 -2.07 4.50
N ILE A 132 -9.68 -2.17 5.69
CA ILE A 132 -9.95 -1.20 6.76
C ILE A 132 -9.48 0.21 6.36
N SER A 133 -8.37 0.31 5.61
CA SER A 133 -7.90 1.58 5.06
C SER A 133 -8.90 2.17 4.05
N ASP A 134 -9.44 1.34 3.16
CA ASP A 134 -10.45 1.74 2.17
C ASP A 134 -11.73 2.25 2.84
N ASP A 135 -12.27 1.47 3.79
CA ASP A 135 -13.44 1.83 4.59
C ASP A 135 -13.23 3.12 5.41
N TYR A 136 -12.01 3.34 5.93
CA TYR A 136 -11.66 4.57 6.63
C TYR A 136 -11.64 5.78 5.68
N MET A 137 -11.01 5.63 4.51
CA MET A 137 -10.88 6.71 3.53
C MET A 137 -12.24 7.11 2.93
N ASN A 138 -13.15 6.16 2.73
CA ASN A 138 -14.53 6.41 2.28
C ASN A 138 -15.28 7.42 3.17
N LEU A 139 -14.95 7.47 4.47
CA LEU A 139 -15.61 8.31 5.47
C LEU A 139 -14.88 9.61 5.80
N GLN A 140 -13.55 9.66 5.64
CA GLN A 140 -12.70 10.76 6.12
C GLN A 140 -12.04 11.58 5.00
N SER A 141 -11.83 11.01 3.82
CA SER A 141 -11.03 11.67 2.79
C SER A 141 -11.89 12.54 1.87
N THR A 142 -11.54 13.82 1.79
CA THR A 142 -12.12 14.77 0.84
C THR A 142 -11.72 14.45 -0.60
N GLU A 143 -10.50 13.94 -0.83
CA GLU A 143 -10.02 13.52 -2.16
C GLU A 143 -10.71 12.24 -2.64
N TYR A 144 -11.02 11.32 -1.72
CA TYR A 144 -11.73 10.07 -2.03
C TYR A 144 -13.20 10.34 -2.38
N ASN A 145 -13.80 11.35 -1.73
CA ASN A 145 -15.12 11.86 -2.06
C ASN A 145 -15.21 12.39 -3.51
N ASP A 146 -14.18 13.08 -4.00
CA ASP A 146 -14.21 13.64 -5.36
C ASP A 146 -14.18 12.56 -6.47
N HIS A 147 -13.72 11.33 -6.15
CA HIS A 147 -13.55 10.24 -7.13
C HIS A 147 -14.60 9.13 -7.02
N LYS A 148 -15.13 8.85 -5.83
CA LYS A 148 -16.16 7.82 -5.60
C LYS A 148 -17.47 8.46 -5.17
N GLY A 149 -17.45 9.24 -4.09
CA GLY A 149 -18.59 9.98 -3.58
C GLY A 149 -18.56 10.03 -2.05
N PHE A 150 -19.29 10.97 -1.45
CA PHE A 150 -19.20 11.19 -0.01
C PHE A 150 -19.89 10.07 0.76
N ALA A 151 -19.10 9.27 1.49
CA ALA A 151 -19.56 8.20 2.36
C ALA A 151 -20.60 7.29 1.67
N GLU A 152 -20.26 6.79 0.48
CA GLU A 152 -21.12 5.92 -0.31
C GLU A 152 -21.44 4.60 0.38
N ASP A 153 -20.52 4.09 1.21
CA ASP A 153 -20.75 2.88 1.99
C ASP A 153 -21.99 3.01 2.90
N LEU A 154 -22.29 4.23 3.38
CA LEU A 154 -23.51 4.52 4.15
C LEU A 154 -24.78 4.54 3.29
N THR A 155 -24.65 4.82 2.00
CA THR A 155 -25.76 4.93 1.04
C THR A 155 -26.14 3.56 0.53
N GLY A 156 -25.14 2.77 0.14
CA GLY A 156 -25.31 1.39 -0.31
C GLY A 156 -25.62 0.40 0.81
N GLY A 157 -25.58 0.83 2.09
CA GLY A 157 -25.85 -0.05 3.23
C GLY A 157 -24.77 -1.11 3.42
N LYS A 158 -23.55 -0.85 2.97
CA LYS A 158 -22.43 -1.78 3.03
C LYS A 158 -22.04 -2.03 4.48
N PHE A 159 -21.72 -3.28 4.82
CA PHE A 159 -21.17 -3.63 6.12
C PHE A 159 -19.67 -3.34 6.19
N SER A 160 -19.29 -2.07 6.04
CA SER A 160 -17.90 -1.64 6.23
C SER A 160 -17.49 -1.74 7.71
N PHE A 161 -16.20 -1.90 7.99
CA PHE A 161 -15.65 -2.02 9.35
C PHE A 161 -16.26 -1.04 10.38
N PRO A 162 -16.36 0.29 10.10
CA PRO A 162 -16.95 1.24 11.04
C PRO A 162 -18.44 0.98 11.32
N ILE A 163 -19.18 0.50 10.32
CA ILE A 163 -20.60 0.17 10.44
C ILE A 163 -20.78 -1.10 11.26
N VAL A 164 -20.01 -2.15 10.97
CA VAL A 164 -20.04 -3.43 11.70
C VAL A 164 -19.69 -3.23 13.18
N TYR A 165 -18.61 -2.49 13.48
CA TYR A 165 -18.23 -2.17 14.85
C TYR A 165 -19.36 -1.43 15.57
N ARG A 166 -20.00 -0.47 14.90
CA ARG A 166 -21.03 0.36 15.52
C ARG A 166 -22.29 -0.41 15.87
N VAL A 167 -22.74 -1.29 14.97
CA VAL A 167 -23.89 -2.17 15.17
C VAL A 167 -23.73 -3.04 16.41
N HIS A 168 -22.50 -3.46 16.72
CA HIS A 168 -22.19 -4.28 17.89
C HIS A 168 -22.07 -3.48 19.20
N VAL A 169 -21.74 -2.19 19.14
CA VAL A 169 -21.47 -1.36 20.34
C VAL A 169 -22.70 -0.60 20.84
N ASP A 170 -23.58 -0.11 19.97
CA ASP A 170 -24.49 1.00 20.36
C ASP A 170 -25.88 0.97 19.69
N ASP A 171 -26.39 -0.21 19.28
CA ASP A 171 -27.74 -0.50 18.73
C ASP A 171 -27.90 -0.53 17.19
N GLN A 172 -28.70 -1.49 16.69
CA GLN A 172 -28.92 -1.82 15.27
C GLN A 172 -29.66 -0.73 14.46
N SER A 173 -30.16 0.30 15.13
CA SER A 173 -30.96 1.38 14.53
C SER A 173 -30.21 2.26 13.51
N VAL A 174 -28.90 2.13 13.39
CA VAL A 174 -28.07 2.80 12.36
C VAL A 174 -28.30 2.17 10.97
N LEU A 175 -28.52 0.85 10.89
CA LEU A 175 -28.71 0.12 9.62
C LEU A 175 -30.09 0.39 9.00
N GLN A 176 -31.12 0.63 9.82
CA GLN A 176 -32.51 0.78 9.35
C GLN A 176 -32.78 2.05 8.53
N LYS A 177 -31.81 2.98 8.43
CA LYS A 177 -32.05 4.32 7.86
C LYS A 177 -31.09 4.74 6.75
N CYS A 178 -30.22 3.85 6.24
CA CYS A 178 -29.21 4.07 5.19
C CYS A 178 -29.21 5.51 4.64
N PRO A 179 -28.49 6.43 5.30
CA PRO A 179 -28.72 7.85 5.10
C PRO A 179 -28.33 8.28 3.69
N THR A 180 -29.31 8.61 2.87
CA THR A 180 -29.12 8.98 1.46
C THR A 180 -28.73 10.45 1.27
N THR A 181 -29.11 11.35 2.20
CA THR A 181 -28.80 12.78 2.07
C THR A 181 -27.44 13.14 2.69
N PRO A 182 -26.67 14.07 2.08
CA PRO A 182 -25.39 14.52 2.62
C PRO A 182 -25.48 15.01 4.07
N THR A 183 -26.58 15.67 4.45
CA THR A 183 -26.80 16.17 5.81
C THR A 183 -26.94 15.05 6.84
N LEU A 184 -27.65 13.96 6.51
CA LEU A 184 -27.79 12.79 7.38
C LEU A 184 -26.47 12.00 7.48
N LYS A 185 -25.69 11.92 6.40
CA LYS A 185 -24.33 11.36 6.40
C LYS A 185 -23.39 12.15 7.31
N HIS A 186 -23.34 13.48 7.17
CA HIS A 186 -22.54 14.36 8.02
C HIS A 186 -22.96 14.25 9.49
N TYR A 187 -24.26 14.24 9.80
CA TYR A 187 -24.74 14.05 11.17
C TYR A 187 -24.29 12.69 11.75
N THR A 188 -24.38 11.62 10.96
CA THR A 188 -24.00 10.27 11.40
C THR A 188 -22.49 10.19 11.66
N ILE A 189 -21.67 10.74 10.77
CA ILE A 189 -20.20 10.72 10.87
C ILE A 189 -19.69 11.68 11.96
N ILE A 190 -20.07 12.95 11.91
CA ILE A 190 -19.51 13.99 12.78
C ILE A 190 -20.11 13.95 14.19
N TYR A 191 -21.43 13.77 14.31
CA TYR A 191 -22.09 13.90 15.60
C TYR A 191 -22.04 12.60 16.42
N ARG A 192 -22.21 11.44 15.77
CA ARG A 192 -22.20 10.14 16.46
C ARG A 192 -20.80 9.53 16.56
N TRP A 193 -20.01 9.53 15.49
CA TRP A 193 -18.76 8.74 15.46
C TRP A 193 -17.53 9.47 15.98
N THR A 194 -17.47 10.79 15.86
CA THR A 194 -16.43 11.61 16.52
C THR A 194 -16.57 11.57 18.05
N LYS A 195 -17.80 11.48 18.58
CA LYS A 195 -18.05 11.36 20.02
C LYS A 195 -17.67 10.00 20.61
N THR A 196 -17.64 8.95 19.79
CA THR A 196 -17.40 7.57 20.25
C THR A 196 -15.99 7.08 19.94
N LYS A 197 -15.09 7.97 19.47
CA LYS A 197 -13.69 7.65 19.15
C LYS A 197 -13.54 6.48 18.16
N LEU A 198 -14.50 6.32 17.25
CA LEU A 198 -14.49 5.22 16.27
C LEU A 198 -13.24 5.26 15.38
N PHE A 199 -12.90 6.46 14.90
CA PHE A 199 -11.74 6.67 14.04
C PHE A 199 -10.42 6.40 14.78
N ASP A 200 -10.33 6.77 16.07
CA ASP A 200 -9.17 6.44 16.91
C ASP A 200 -9.01 4.91 17.04
N TYR A 201 -10.11 4.18 17.21
CA TYR A 201 -10.11 2.72 17.27
C TYR A 201 -9.68 2.08 15.94
N MET A 202 -10.21 2.55 14.81
CA MET A 202 -9.79 2.08 13.48
C MET A 202 -8.29 2.29 13.26
N LEU A 203 -7.78 3.47 13.58
CA LEU A 203 -6.36 3.79 13.47
C LEU A 203 -5.51 2.89 14.39
N MET A 204 -5.97 2.62 15.61
CA MET A 204 -5.30 1.68 16.52
C MET A 204 -5.26 0.25 15.94
N VAL A 205 -6.37 -0.25 15.38
CA VAL A 205 -6.42 -1.57 14.74
C VAL A 205 -5.47 -1.63 13.55
N MET A 206 -5.46 -0.62 12.69
CA MET A 206 -4.53 -0.51 11.56
C MET A 206 -3.07 -0.46 12.01
N GLN A 207 -2.76 0.25 13.10
CA GLN A 207 -1.41 0.26 13.69
C GLN A 207 -1.00 -1.11 14.22
N ASN A 208 -1.90 -1.83 14.89
CA ASN A 208 -1.64 -3.18 15.38
C ASN A 208 -1.38 -4.16 14.22
N LEU A 209 -2.18 -4.11 13.15
CA LEU A 209 -1.95 -4.89 11.94
C LEU A 209 -0.59 -4.55 11.30
N LYS A 210 -0.24 -3.25 11.24
CA LYS A 210 1.05 -2.81 10.74
C LYS A 210 2.24 -3.29 11.59
N GLN A 211 2.07 -3.42 12.90
CA GLN A 211 3.10 -3.99 13.79
C GLN A 211 3.26 -5.51 13.64
N GLN A 212 2.25 -6.20 13.11
CA GLN A 212 2.32 -7.62 12.78
C GLN A 212 2.98 -7.88 11.40
N LEU A 213 3.06 -6.89 10.50
CA LEU A 213 3.75 -7.04 9.21
C LEU A 213 5.26 -7.34 9.34
N PRO A 214 6.04 -6.68 10.23
CA PRO A 214 7.47 -6.93 10.41
C PRO A 214 7.86 -8.33 10.90
N SER A 215 6.96 -9.15 11.45
CA SER A 215 7.33 -10.51 11.90
C SER A 215 7.49 -11.49 10.73
N TYR A 216 6.92 -11.18 9.55
CA TYR A 216 6.98 -12.02 8.35
C TYR A 216 8.03 -11.56 7.32
N THR A 217 8.52 -10.32 7.41
CA THR A 217 9.49 -9.74 6.46
C THR A 217 10.91 -9.60 7.01
N LYS A 218 11.14 -9.99 8.27
CA LYS A 218 12.49 -9.97 8.85
C LYS A 218 13.21 -11.26 8.45
N ASP A 219 14.08 -11.16 7.45
CA ASP A 219 15.35 -11.88 7.59
C ASP A 219 16.01 -11.29 8.85
N PRO A 220 16.20 -12.07 9.94
CA PRO A 220 16.77 -11.55 11.17
C PRO A 220 18.17 -10.93 10.99
N LYS A 221 18.79 -11.07 9.82
CA LYS A 221 20.09 -10.47 9.47
C LYS A 221 20.02 -9.08 8.82
N VAL A 222 18.88 -8.62 8.30
CA VAL A 222 18.81 -7.34 7.55
C VAL A 222 18.04 -6.29 8.34
N GLN A 223 18.76 -5.47 9.08
CA GLN A 223 18.20 -4.29 9.74
C GLN A 223 17.95 -3.22 8.68
N VAL A 224 16.69 -2.82 8.47
CA VAL A 224 16.35 -1.71 7.57
C VAL A 224 16.82 -0.41 8.21
N VAL A 225 17.82 0.22 7.59
CA VAL A 225 18.38 1.52 7.99
C VAL A 225 17.69 2.60 7.16
N LYS A 226 17.24 3.68 7.80
CA LYS A 226 16.69 4.83 7.07
C LYS A 226 17.81 5.55 6.31
N ASP A 227 17.51 6.11 5.14
CA ASP A 227 18.43 6.86 4.30
C ASP A 227 19.27 7.89 5.08
N GLU A 228 18.64 8.68 5.96
CA GLU A 228 19.35 9.70 6.75
C GLU A 228 20.33 9.14 7.79
N ASN A 229 20.26 7.84 8.07
CA ASN A 229 21.08 7.12 9.05
C ASN A 229 22.06 6.13 8.42
N LEU A 230 22.20 6.12 7.09
CA LEU A 230 23.17 5.27 6.40
C LEU A 230 24.60 5.64 6.80
N THR A 231 25.51 4.67 6.80
CA THR A 231 26.95 4.99 6.76
C THR A 231 27.37 5.37 5.34
N TRP A 232 28.46 6.10 5.18
CA TRP A 232 29.00 6.40 3.86
C TRP A 232 29.43 5.15 3.09
N GLU A 233 29.88 4.10 3.79
CA GLU A 233 30.15 2.79 3.18
C GLU A 233 28.86 2.20 2.59
N GLN A 234 27.78 2.15 3.38
CA GLN A 234 26.48 1.66 2.94
C GLN A 234 25.91 2.49 1.80
N PHE A 235 26.07 3.81 1.83
CA PHE A 235 25.64 4.71 0.76
C PHE A 235 26.43 4.46 -0.54
N ASN A 236 27.75 4.29 -0.44
CA ASN A 236 28.62 4.03 -1.58
C ASN A 236 28.39 2.65 -2.20
N GLU A 237 27.92 1.69 -1.41
CA GLU A 237 27.45 0.40 -1.92
C GLU A 237 26.05 0.51 -2.53
N SER A 238 25.10 1.16 -1.86
CA SER A 238 23.69 1.16 -2.27
C SER A 238 23.41 1.97 -3.54
N ALA A 239 24.06 3.14 -3.72
CA ALA A 239 23.82 4.00 -4.87
C ALA A 239 24.11 3.31 -6.22
N PRO A 240 25.26 2.64 -6.43
CA PRO A 240 25.50 1.86 -7.65
C PRO A 240 24.51 0.72 -7.87
N HIS A 241 24.11 0.00 -6.81
CA HIS A 241 23.11 -1.06 -6.93
C HIS A 241 21.76 -0.52 -7.39
N MET A 242 21.37 0.65 -6.88
CA MET A 242 20.13 1.31 -7.29
C MET A 242 20.20 1.78 -8.75
N VAL A 243 21.33 2.31 -9.22
CA VAL A 243 21.52 2.65 -10.65
C VAL A 243 21.37 1.41 -11.53
N THR A 244 22.00 0.29 -11.16
CA THR A 244 21.89 -0.97 -11.91
C THR A 244 20.44 -1.45 -11.94
N PHE A 245 19.76 -1.41 -10.79
CA PHE A 245 18.34 -1.78 -10.71
C PHE A 245 17.46 -0.90 -11.60
N MET A 246 17.68 0.42 -11.64
CA MET A 246 16.92 1.32 -12.52
C MET A 246 17.13 0.95 -14.01
N LYS A 247 18.36 0.64 -14.41
CA LYS A 247 18.68 0.23 -15.78
C LYS A 247 18.05 -1.12 -16.14
N ASP A 248 18.11 -2.08 -15.22
CA ASP A 248 17.55 -3.43 -15.43
C ASP A 248 16.01 -3.44 -15.48
N ASN A 249 15.35 -2.35 -15.04
CA ASN A 249 13.90 -2.17 -15.06
C ASN A 249 13.45 -1.07 -16.04
N ASP A 250 14.25 -0.79 -17.08
CA ASP A 250 13.91 0.10 -18.19
C ASP A 250 13.47 1.52 -17.75
N TRP A 251 14.07 2.05 -16.69
CA TRP A 251 13.83 3.44 -16.29
C TRP A 251 14.31 4.41 -17.39
N PRO A 252 13.60 5.54 -17.62
CA PRO A 252 14.03 6.53 -18.61
C PRO A 252 15.46 7.03 -18.36
N ASP A 253 16.28 7.11 -19.42
CA ASP A 253 17.70 7.47 -19.33
C ASP A 253 17.94 8.82 -18.64
N ASP A 254 17.07 9.81 -18.84
CA ASP A 254 17.14 11.10 -18.17
C ASP A 254 17.01 10.98 -16.64
N ARG A 255 16.16 10.05 -16.16
CA ARG A 255 15.98 9.77 -14.72
C ARG A 255 17.15 9.01 -14.14
N VAL A 256 17.67 8.04 -14.87
CA VAL A 256 18.87 7.29 -14.47
C VAL A 256 20.07 8.24 -14.38
N ASN A 257 20.30 9.06 -15.40
CA ASN A 257 21.39 10.03 -15.44
C ASN A 257 21.25 11.12 -14.35
N MET A 258 20.03 11.53 -14.03
CA MET A 258 19.76 12.47 -12.93
C MET A 258 20.22 11.90 -11.58
N HIS A 259 19.91 10.63 -11.28
CA HIS A 259 20.34 9.97 -10.05
C HIS A 259 21.85 9.73 -10.01
N ILE A 260 22.45 9.31 -11.14
CA ILE A 260 23.91 9.17 -11.26
C ILE A 260 24.60 10.50 -10.95
N ALA A 261 24.15 11.60 -11.57
CA ALA A 261 24.71 12.93 -11.34
C ALA A 261 24.55 13.36 -9.88
N PHE A 262 23.38 13.14 -9.30
CA PHE A 262 23.09 13.48 -7.91
C PHE A 262 24.01 12.75 -6.92
N TRP A 263 24.02 11.42 -6.95
CA TRP A 263 24.84 10.63 -6.03
C TRP A 263 26.34 10.84 -6.27
N SER A 264 26.79 10.94 -7.52
CA SER A 264 28.18 11.28 -7.84
C SER A 264 28.59 12.64 -7.29
N THR A 265 27.69 13.63 -7.33
CA THR A 265 27.97 14.96 -6.77
C THR A 265 28.14 14.89 -5.25
N LEU A 266 27.33 14.10 -4.55
CA LEU A 266 27.45 13.90 -3.11
C LEU A 266 28.73 13.14 -2.73
N GLN A 267 29.05 12.07 -3.44
CA GLN A 267 30.26 11.26 -3.22
C GLN A 267 31.54 12.07 -3.42
N ASN A 268 31.54 13.03 -4.34
CA ASN A 268 32.68 13.92 -4.60
C ASN A 268 32.59 15.25 -3.84
N HIS A 269 31.59 15.45 -2.98
CA HIS A 269 31.40 16.71 -2.28
C HIS A 269 32.48 16.89 -1.20
N ARG A 270 33.02 18.12 -1.06
CA ARG A 270 34.07 18.42 -0.06
C ARG A 270 33.73 18.00 1.38
N TRP A 271 32.46 17.99 1.74
CA TRP A 271 31.98 17.61 3.08
C TRP A 271 32.00 16.10 3.33
N HIS A 272 32.02 15.28 2.28
CA HIS A 272 32.20 13.83 2.43
C HIS A 272 33.62 13.50 2.90
N HIS A 273 34.61 14.22 2.37
CA HIS A 273 36.02 14.03 2.70
C HIS A 273 36.52 14.90 3.88
N ASP A 274 35.60 15.55 4.61
CA ASP A 274 35.93 16.36 5.77
C ASP A 274 36.08 15.46 7.02
N PHE A 275 36.93 15.85 7.97
CA PHE A 275 37.07 15.13 9.24
C PHE A 275 35.87 15.33 10.16
N ASP A 276 35.05 16.35 9.90
CA ASP A 276 33.84 16.65 10.64
C ASP A 276 32.68 15.71 10.24
N THR A 277 32.37 14.77 11.13
CA THR A 277 31.27 13.81 10.95
C THR A 277 29.89 14.47 10.85
N HIS A 278 29.73 15.72 11.31
CA HIS A 278 28.48 16.47 11.16
C HIS A 278 28.24 16.88 9.70
N LYS A 279 29.30 17.27 8.99
CA LYS A 279 29.22 17.64 7.57
C LYS A 279 28.91 16.42 6.71
N GLN A 280 29.51 15.27 7.05
CA GLN A 280 29.19 13.99 6.45
C GLN A 280 27.72 13.59 6.69
N SER A 281 27.22 13.70 7.93
CA SER A 281 25.83 13.39 8.28
C SER A 281 24.83 14.34 7.62
N THR A 282 25.21 15.61 7.44
CA THR A 282 24.41 16.63 6.75
C THR A 282 24.14 16.23 5.30
N LEU A 283 25.14 15.71 4.59
CA LEU A 283 24.97 15.25 3.20
C LEU A 283 24.02 14.06 3.09
N LEU A 284 24.06 13.12 4.05
CA LEU A 284 23.16 11.97 4.09
C LEU A 284 21.71 12.38 4.42
N LEU A 285 21.53 13.29 5.39
CA LEU A 285 20.21 13.87 5.65
C LEU A 285 19.67 14.62 4.43
N TYR A 286 20.50 15.42 3.79
CA TYR A 286 20.15 16.14 2.58
C TYR A 286 19.72 15.17 1.46
N GLN A 287 20.48 14.08 1.26
CA GLN A 287 20.11 13.04 0.32
C GLN A 287 18.74 12.45 0.58
N ALA A 288 18.47 12.05 1.83
CA ALA A 288 17.18 11.47 2.21
C ALA A 288 16.02 12.44 1.93
N GLN A 289 16.20 13.72 2.23
CA GLN A 289 15.21 14.76 1.95
C GLN A 289 14.98 14.96 0.45
N GLN A 290 16.04 15.03 -0.36
CA GLN A 290 15.92 15.18 -1.81
C GLN A 290 15.22 13.97 -2.45
N CYS A 291 15.61 12.74 -2.09
CA CYS A 291 14.95 11.53 -2.58
C CYS A 291 13.46 11.52 -2.22
N LYS A 292 13.11 11.91 -0.99
CA LYS A 292 11.71 12.02 -0.56
C LYS A 292 10.93 13.07 -1.36
N CYS A 293 11.47 14.27 -1.56
CA CYS A 293 10.83 15.31 -2.38
C CYS A 293 10.65 14.87 -3.83
N TRP A 294 11.65 14.17 -4.39
CA TRP A 294 11.55 13.56 -5.70
C TRP A 294 10.40 12.56 -5.75
N HIS A 295 10.38 11.56 -4.86
CA HIS A 295 9.31 10.55 -4.80
C HIS A 295 7.90 11.14 -4.68
N LEU A 296 7.72 12.19 -3.88
CA LEU A 296 6.42 12.83 -3.67
C LEU A 296 5.91 13.64 -4.87
N THR A 297 6.79 13.99 -5.82
CA THR A 297 6.44 14.87 -6.95
C THR A 297 6.42 14.16 -8.30
N ILE A 298 6.76 12.87 -8.35
CA ILE A 298 6.63 12.04 -9.55
C ILE A 298 5.18 12.06 -10.03
N GLY A 299 4.97 12.37 -11.31
CA GLY A 299 3.64 12.44 -11.93
C GLY A 299 2.92 13.77 -11.76
N SER A 300 3.47 14.72 -10.99
CA SER A 300 2.92 16.07 -10.85
C SER A 300 3.51 17.04 -11.89
N SER A 301 2.81 18.15 -12.15
CA SER A 301 3.32 19.25 -13.01
C SER A 301 4.55 19.96 -12.42
N ASN A 302 4.84 19.76 -11.13
CA ASN A 302 5.97 20.33 -10.42
C ASN A 302 7.10 19.30 -10.32
N SER A 303 7.67 18.91 -11.47
CA SER A 303 8.74 17.91 -11.50
C SER A 303 9.94 18.35 -10.66
N TRP A 304 10.20 17.68 -9.53
CA TRP A 304 11.37 17.95 -8.71
C TRP A 304 12.61 17.35 -9.38
N SER A 305 13.64 18.16 -9.61
CA SER A 305 14.90 17.69 -10.17
C SER A 305 15.97 17.66 -9.09
N ILE A 306 16.59 16.49 -8.90
CA ILE A 306 17.69 16.30 -7.96
C ILE A 306 19.07 16.44 -8.64
N ALA A 307 19.11 16.75 -9.95
CA ALA A 307 20.36 16.77 -10.72
C ALA A 307 21.41 17.76 -10.19
N LYS A 308 20.99 18.81 -9.48
CA LYS A 308 21.87 19.83 -8.91
C LYS A 308 21.62 19.95 -7.41
N ILE A 309 22.70 20.17 -6.65
CA ILE A 309 22.59 20.46 -5.23
C ILE A 309 21.85 21.80 -5.05
N ASN A 310 20.70 21.73 -4.40
CA ASN A 310 20.00 22.87 -3.85
C ASN A 310 20.70 23.31 -2.55
N GLN A 311 21.39 24.46 -2.60
CA GLN A 311 22.17 24.99 -1.48
C GLN A 311 21.31 25.41 -0.29
N ASP A 312 20.09 25.90 -0.53
CA ASP A 312 19.19 26.33 0.53
C ASP A 312 18.76 25.14 1.38
N LEU A 313 18.35 24.06 0.72
CA LEU A 313 17.98 22.81 1.38
C LEU A 313 19.18 22.11 2.03
N LEU A 314 20.37 22.22 1.46
CA LEU A 314 21.59 21.71 2.08
C LEU A 314 21.93 22.48 3.37
N ASN A 315 21.70 23.79 3.39
CA ASN A 315 21.87 24.61 4.59
C ASN A 315 20.81 24.28 5.65
N GLU A 316 19.55 24.06 5.26
CA GLU A 316 18.48 23.63 6.17
C GLU A 316 18.80 22.25 6.81
N ALA A 317 19.31 21.30 6.02
CA ALA A 317 19.79 20.02 6.55
C ALA A 317 20.93 20.24 7.56
N ARG A 318 21.84 21.17 7.29
CA ARG A 318 22.94 21.51 8.20
C ARG A 318 22.44 22.07 9.53
N GLU A 319 21.48 22.98 9.49
CA GLU A 319 20.85 23.54 10.69
C GLU A 319 20.13 22.45 11.49
N THR A 320 19.46 21.53 10.81
CA THR A 320 18.77 20.40 11.45
C THR A 320 19.74 19.50 12.21
N ILE A 321 20.84 19.06 11.59
CA ILE A 321 21.88 18.25 12.24
C ILE A 321 22.51 19.00 13.41
N PHE A 322 22.81 20.29 13.24
CA PHE A 322 23.38 21.12 14.28
C PHE A 322 22.46 21.23 15.51
N ASN A 323 21.16 21.46 15.29
CA ASN A 323 20.16 21.54 16.35
C ASN A 323 19.96 20.21 17.07
N GLN A 324 19.93 19.09 16.33
CA GLN A 324 19.85 17.75 16.93
C GLN A 324 21.03 17.48 17.86
N PHE A 325 22.24 17.82 17.43
CA PHE A 325 23.44 17.64 18.25
C PHE A 325 23.44 18.53 19.49
N ARG A 326 23.04 19.81 19.34
CA ARG A 326 22.89 20.73 20.47
C ARG A 326 21.91 20.19 21.51
N MET A 327 20.78 19.63 21.06
CA MET A 327 19.79 19.02 21.95
C MET A 327 20.31 17.76 22.65
N GLN A 328 21.13 16.95 21.96
CA GLN A 328 21.77 15.78 22.58
C GLN A 328 22.72 16.20 23.72
N ILE A 329 23.54 17.24 23.52
CA ILE A 329 24.43 17.78 24.56
C ILE A 329 23.62 18.29 25.76
N LEU A 330 22.55 19.05 25.53
CA LEU A 330 21.69 19.56 26.61
C LEU A 330 21.01 18.41 27.38
N SER A 331 20.63 17.34 26.68
CA SER A 331 20.01 16.17 27.29
C SER A 331 20.99 15.29 28.10
N SER A 332 22.27 15.25 27.72
CA SER A 332 23.30 14.51 28.45
C SER A 332 23.78 15.26 29.69
N GLN A 333 23.81 16.60 29.64
CA GLN A 333 24.12 17.45 30.80
C GLN A 333 23.02 17.46 31.87
N ASN A 334 21.75 17.24 31.49
CA ASN A 334 20.62 17.14 32.43
C ASN A 334 20.45 15.74 33.06
N ARG A 335 21.26 14.74 32.66
CA ARG A 335 21.24 13.37 33.19
C ARG A 335 22.40 13.06 34.16
N THR A 336 23.30 14.02 34.36
CA THR A 336 24.34 14.05 35.40
C THR A 336 23.92 15.00 36.50
#